data_AF-A0A8T5M220-F1
#
_entry.id   AF-A0A8T5M220-F1
#
_cell.length_a   1.000
_cell.length_b   1.000
_cell.length_c   1.000
_cell.angle_alpha   90.00
_cell.angle_beta   90.00
_cell.angle_gamma   90.00
#
_symmetry.space_group_name_H-M   'P 1'
#
loop_
_entity.id
_entity.type
_entity.pdbx_description
1 polymer ?
#
loop_
_entity_poly.entity_id
_entity_poly.type
_entity_poly.pdbx_seq_one_letter_code
_entity_poly.pdbx_strand_id
1 'polypeptide(L)'
;MKLRLLSLMIPFILYTIGCGDGAAPEKQEKSRRKKTVVTEVAVVTKVDPKVQALINKDLEERIAVHKEKLGIEHFGLPRVEPGFPKAGCYVGSALYHPATDAIYLMSFGDLPNNGLFSPNNDGDSTSVHIIDHELGHFYADQLHESLGKGDWPLYPNEMTLNTPGINMISEGIAEWFDRTINCREDAFTDTDYPEGFVNWYVHSTAVYDGGISNVIYNGGYHLVKPILDKHGAAGIEYLITHPPVSDDFSDLPGYRTKVLEVLEAK
;
A
#
# COMPACT_ATOMS: atom_id res chain seq x y z
N MET A 1 -8.20 28.19 -45.50
CA MET A 1 -7.20 27.62 -44.56
C MET A 1 -7.35 26.11 -44.56
N LYS A 2 -6.34 25.37 -45.06
CA LYS A 2 -6.33 23.89 -45.03
C LYS A 2 -5.47 23.46 -43.84
N LEU A 3 -6.08 22.93 -42.78
CA LEU A 3 -5.36 22.25 -41.71
C LEU A 3 -4.84 20.90 -42.24
N ARG A 4 -3.52 20.71 -42.20
CA ARG A 4 -2.87 19.42 -42.40
C ARG A 4 -2.85 18.70 -41.04
N LEU A 5 -3.56 17.58 -40.92
CA LEU A 5 -3.33 16.62 -39.85
C LEU A 5 -1.94 15.98 -40.05
N LEU A 6 -1.03 16.18 -39.09
CA LEU A 6 0.13 15.31 -38.94
C LEU A 6 -0.33 14.01 -38.28
N SER A 7 -0.31 12.92 -39.05
CA SER A 7 -0.40 11.56 -38.52
C SER A 7 0.95 11.20 -37.91
N LEU A 8 1.04 11.16 -36.58
CA LEU A 8 2.13 10.50 -35.87
C LEU A 8 1.90 8.99 -35.97
N MET A 9 2.63 8.33 -36.86
CA MET A 9 2.76 6.88 -36.83
C MET A 9 3.76 6.50 -35.74
N ILE A 10 3.24 5.97 -34.63
CA ILE A 10 4.03 5.24 -33.64
C ILE A 10 4.20 3.82 -34.17
N PRO A 11 5.42 3.28 -34.31
CA PRO A 11 5.61 1.91 -34.78
C PRO A 11 5.12 0.92 -33.70
N PHE A 12 4.08 0.16 -34.05
CA PHE A 12 3.65 -1.03 -33.33
C PHE A 12 4.71 -2.12 -33.50
N ILE A 13 5.45 -2.43 -32.43
CA ILE A 13 6.29 -3.64 -32.36
C ILE A 13 5.37 -4.80 -31.98
N LEU A 14 5.01 -5.62 -32.96
CA LEU A 14 4.33 -6.90 -32.77
C LEU A 14 5.33 -7.91 -32.17
N TYR A 15 5.25 -8.15 -30.87
CA TYR A 15 5.80 -9.36 -30.27
C TYR A 15 4.81 -10.51 -30.51
N THR A 16 5.25 -11.51 -31.28
CA THR A 16 4.54 -12.79 -31.41
C THR A 16 4.88 -13.64 -30.19
N ILE A 17 3.89 -13.90 -29.35
CA ILE A 17 4.00 -14.87 -28.25
C ILE A 17 3.52 -16.21 -28.79
N GLY A 18 4.43 -17.18 -28.82
CA GLY A 18 4.11 -18.57 -29.16
C GLY A 18 3.19 -19.18 -28.12
N CYS A 19 2.09 -19.77 -28.58
CA CYS A 19 1.24 -20.64 -27.77
C CYS A 19 2.03 -21.92 -27.42
N GLY A 20 2.40 -22.06 -26.15
CA GLY A 20 2.85 -23.32 -25.58
C GLY A 20 1.66 -24.04 -24.96
N ASP A 21 1.51 -25.32 -25.29
CA ASP A 21 0.41 -26.18 -24.86
C ASP A 21 0.26 -26.25 -23.34
N GLY A 22 -1.00 -26.19 -22.89
CA GLY A 22 -1.39 -26.18 -21.48
C GLY A 22 -1.00 -27.46 -20.74
N ALA A 23 -0.05 -27.32 -19.81
CA ALA A 23 0.08 -28.22 -18.69
C ALA A 23 -0.94 -27.84 -17.60
N ALA A 24 -1.63 -28.85 -17.06
CA ALA A 24 -2.54 -28.68 -15.93
C ALA A 24 -1.82 -28.02 -14.73
N PRO A 25 -2.50 -27.16 -13.94
CA PRO A 25 -1.87 -26.49 -12.83
C PRO A 25 -1.42 -27.53 -11.79
N GLU A 26 -0.12 -27.69 -11.69
CA GLU A 26 0.55 -28.41 -10.62
C GLU A 26 0.11 -27.79 -9.30
N LYS A 27 -0.39 -28.61 -8.37
CA LYS A 27 -0.75 -28.15 -7.03
C LYS A 27 0.51 -27.53 -6.43
N GLN A 28 0.53 -26.19 -6.34
CA GLN A 28 1.59 -25.48 -5.64
C GLN A 28 1.56 -25.94 -4.18
N GLU A 29 2.43 -26.90 -3.88
CA GLU A 29 2.73 -27.31 -2.52
C GLU A 29 3.15 -26.06 -1.78
N LYS A 30 2.40 -25.72 -0.70
CA LYS A 30 2.67 -24.58 0.17
C LYS A 30 4.15 -24.55 0.47
N SER A 31 4.88 -23.67 -0.20
CA SER A 31 6.25 -23.32 0.14
C SER A 31 6.17 -22.68 1.52
N ARG A 32 6.24 -23.51 2.56
CA ARG A 32 6.66 -23.07 3.90
C ARG A 32 7.88 -22.20 3.65
N ARG A 33 7.75 -20.90 3.93
CA ARG A 33 8.83 -19.90 3.81
C ARG A 33 10.14 -20.57 4.21
N LYS A 34 10.96 -21.00 3.24
CA LYS A 34 12.39 -21.12 3.49
C LYS A 34 12.78 -19.67 3.59
N LYS A 35 12.78 -19.13 4.83
CA LYS A 35 13.26 -17.78 5.12
C LYS A 35 14.56 -17.64 4.35
N THR A 36 14.51 -16.89 3.25
CA THR A 36 15.68 -16.65 2.44
C THR A 36 16.65 -15.98 3.39
N VAL A 37 17.79 -16.63 3.63
CA VAL A 37 18.86 -16.04 4.44
C VAL A 37 19.39 -14.89 3.59
N VAL A 38 18.80 -13.70 3.77
CA VAL A 38 19.29 -12.47 3.17
C VAL A 38 20.66 -12.26 3.77
N THR A 39 21.72 -12.40 2.97
CA THR A 39 23.10 -12.08 3.38
C THR A 39 23.13 -10.62 3.84
N GLU A 40 23.26 -10.43 5.15
CA GLU A 40 23.22 -9.14 5.83
C GLU A 40 24.28 -8.19 5.28
N VAL A 41 23.84 -7.08 4.69
CA VAL A 41 24.69 -5.90 4.56
C VAL A 41 24.60 -5.18 5.90
N ALA A 42 25.57 -5.44 6.77
CA ALA A 42 25.61 -4.93 8.13
C ALA A 42 25.85 -3.41 8.15
N VAL A 43 24.77 -2.64 8.21
CA VAL A 43 24.73 -1.36 8.95
C VAL A 43 23.41 -1.29 9.72
N VAL A 44 23.19 -2.24 10.63
CA VAL A 44 22.14 -2.11 11.63
C VAL A 44 22.77 -1.48 12.86
N THR A 45 22.60 -0.18 13.02
CA THR A 45 22.77 0.45 14.34
C THR A 45 21.72 -0.17 15.26
N LYS A 46 22.16 -0.93 16.27
CA LYS A 46 21.26 -1.46 17.30
C LYS A 46 20.50 -0.30 17.94
N VAL A 47 19.17 -0.35 17.88
CA VAL A 47 18.29 0.56 18.62
C VAL A 47 18.56 0.40 20.11
N ASP A 48 18.60 1.51 20.85
CA ASP A 48 18.63 1.44 22.31
C ASP A 48 17.38 0.64 22.80
N PRO A 49 17.55 -0.41 23.61
CA PRO A 49 16.42 -1.23 24.09
C PRO A 49 15.28 -0.43 24.75
N LYS A 50 15.58 0.71 25.39
CA LYS A 50 14.57 1.60 25.97
C LYS A 50 13.75 2.31 24.89
N VAL A 51 14.39 2.76 23.83
CA VAL A 51 13.71 3.37 22.67
C VAL A 51 12.81 2.32 22.00
N GLN A 52 13.32 1.10 21.81
CA GLN A 52 12.50 0.01 21.27
C GLN A 52 11.28 -0.29 22.13
N ALA A 53 11.43 -0.31 23.46
CA ALA A 53 10.32 -0.54 24.37
C ALA A 53 9.24 0.56 24.29
N LEU A 54 9.66 1.83 24.12
CA LEU A 54 8.72 2.95 23.91
C LEU A 54 7.97 2.82 22.58
N ILE A 55 8.69 2.47 21.51
CA ILE A 55 8.07 2.21 20.20
C ILE A 55 7.04 1.08 20.29
N ASN A 56 7.39 -0.04 20.92
CA ASN A 56 6.47 -1.17 21.06
C ASN A 56 5.24 -0.80 21.88
N LYS A 57 5.40 -0.03 22.96
CA LYS A 57 4.28 0.46 23.77
C LYS A 57 3.36 1.36 22.95
N ASP A 58 3.93 2.28 22.17
CA ASP A 58 3.15 3.15 21.29
C ASP A 58 2.37 2.32 20.26
N LEU A 59 3.01 1.35 19.57
CA LEU A 59 2.33 0.45 18.63
C LEU A 59 1.16 -0.31 19.26
N GLU A 60 1.33 -0.83 20.47
CA GLU A 60 0.24 -1.51 21.21
C GLU A 60 -0.94 -0.57 21.44
N GLU A 61 -0.67 0.67 21.86
CA GLU A 61 -1.68 1.71 22.04
C GLU A 61 -2.38 2.03 20.72
N ARG A 62 -1.64 2.17 19.61
CA ARG A 62 -2.23 2.48 18.28
C ARG A 62 -3.10 1.35 17.77
N ILE A 63 -2.65 0.10 17.92
CA ILE A 63 -3.44 -1.09 17.56
C ILE A 63 -4.71 -1.19 18.40
N ALA A 64 -4.67 -0.81 19.68
CA ALA A 64 -5.87 -0.73 20.50
C ALA A 64 -6.85 0.33 19.95
N VAL A 65 -6.36 1.49 19.51
CA VAL A 65 -7.18 2.52 18.85
C VAL A 65 -7.75 2.02 17.52
N HIS A 66 -6.99 1.25 16.72
CA HIS A 66 -7.49 0.62 15.49
C HIS A 66 -8.64 -0.33 15.80
N LYS A 67 -8.51 -1.15 16.84
CA LYS A 67 -9.57 -2.05 17.27
C LYS A 67 -10.83 -1.29 17.68
N GLU A 68 -10.68 -0.21 18.44
CA GLU A 68 -11.79 0.61 18.89
C GLU A 68 -12.48 1.35 17.74
N LYS A 69 -11.73 2.04 16.89
CA LYS A 69 -12.27 2.94 15.85
C LYS A 69 -12.64 2.24 14.55
N LEU A 70 -11.89 1.20 14.15
CA LEU A 70 -12.06 0.51 12.87
C LEU A 70 -12.79 -0.83 13.04
N GLY A 71 -12.91 -1.34 14.27
CA GLY A 71 -13.48 -2.67 14.54
C GLY A 71 -12.59 -3.82 14.03
N ILE A 72 -11.28 -3.57 13.89
CA ILE A 72 -10.33 -4.52 13.32
C ILE A 72 -9.41 -5.11 14.40
N GLU A 73 -9.27 -6.44 14.41
CA GLU A 73 -8.28 -7.13 15.23
C GLU A 73 -7.01 -7.41 14.43
N HIS A 74 -5.86 -6.92 14.91
CA HIS A 74 -4.56 -7.12 14.26
C HIS A 74 -3.99 -8.53 14.51
N PHE A 75 -3.08 -8.96 13.63
CA PHE A 75 -2.41 -10.27 13.67
C PHE A 75 -1.20 -10.32 14.62
N GLY A 76 -0.99 -9.27 15.42
CA GLY A 76 0.15 -9.12 16.32
C GLY A 76 0.77 -7.73 16.19
N LEU A 77 2.02 -7.60 16.63
CA LEU A 77 2.81 -6.39 16.48
C LEU A 77 3.82 -6.57 15.33
N PRO A 78 3.88 -5.64 14.36
CA PRO A 78 5.02 -5.61 13.44
C PRO A 78 6.29 -5.25 14.20
N ARG A 79 7.44 -5.62 13.65
CA ARG A 79 8.72 -5.08 14.12
C ARG A 79 8.87 -3.66 13.61
N VAL A 80 9.46 -2.77 14.41
CA VAL A 80 9.82 -1.43 13.95
C VAL A 80 11.33 -1.29 14.02
N GLU A 81 11.95 -0.97 12.88
CA GLU A 81 13.40 -0.88 12.73
C GLU A 81 13.78 0.52 12.19
N PRO A 82 14.84 1.16 12.72
CA PRO A 82 15.33 2.43 12.17
C PRO A 82 16.18 2.18 10.92
N GLY A 83 16.02 3.07 9.95
CA GLY A 83 16.73 3.02 8.68
C GLY A 83 16.17 1.97 7.73
N PHE A 84 16.37 2.16 6.44
CA PHE A 84 15.91 1.21 5.42
C PHE A 84 16.86 0.02 5.32
N PRO A 85 16.35 -1.19 4.98
CA PRO A 85 17.14 -2.42 4.94
C PRO A 85 18.22 -2.43 3.83
N LYS A 86 18.13 -1.53 2.84
CA LYS A 86 19.12 -1.35 1.77
C LYS A 86 19.32 0.13 1.43
N ALA A 87 20.57 0.54 1.25
CA ALA A 87 20.90 1.84 0.69
C ALA A 87 20.30 1.98 -0.73
N GLY A 88 19.55 3.06 -0.98
CA GLY A 88 18.88 3.31 -2.26
C GLY A 88 17.38 3.05 -2.27
N CYS A 89 16.81 2.42 -1.23
CA CYS A 89 15.36 2.31 -1.04
C CYS A 89 14.75 3.59 -0.42
N TYR A 90 15.09 4.76 -0.99
CA TYR A 90 14.60 6.05 -0.50
C TYR A 90 13.30 6.43 -1.20
N VAL A 91 12.18 5.95 -0.67
CA VAL A 91 10.85 6.40 -1.06
C VAL A 91 10.04 6.57 0.22
N GLY A 92 9.86 7.81 0.67
CA GLY A 92 9.01 8.14 1.82
C GLY A 92 9.70 8.13 3.18
N SER A 93 8.94 8.47 4.22
CA SER A 93 9.39 8.60 5.61
C SER A 93 9.35 7.27 6.39
N ALA A 94 8.59 6.29 5.91
CA ALA A 94 8.55 4.93 6.42
C ALA A 94 8.26 3.94 5.28
N LEU A 95 8.37 2.64 5.58
CA LEU A 95 8.02 1.54 4.68
C LEU A 95 7.74 0.26 5.46
N TYR A 96 6.57 -0.33 5.27
CA TYR A 96 6.28 -1.71 5.62
C TYR A 96 6.93 -2.69 4.63
N HIS A 97 7.53 -3.75 5.16
CA HIS A 97 8.18 -4.79 4.37
C HIS A 97 7.58 -6.18 4.68
N PRO A 98 6.76 -6.75 3.77
CA PRO A 98 6.06 -8.02 3.97
C PRO A 98 6.98 -9.19 4.36
N ALA A 99 8.13 -9.34 3.70
CA ALA A 99 8.99 -10.51 3.94
C ALA A 99 9.59 -10.58 5.37
N THR A 100 9.58 -9.46 6.11
CA THR A 100 10.20 -9.34 7.43
C THR A 100 9.22 -8.92 8.51
N ASP A 101 7.94 -8.71 8.16
CA ASP A 101 6.89 -8.15 9.01
C ASP A 101 7.37 -6.89 9.77
N ALA A 102 8.14 -6.04 9.08
CA ALA A 102 8.83 -4.91 9.68
C ALA A 102 8.43 -3.58 9.03
N ILE A 103 8.16 -2.59 9.86
CA ILE A 103 8.04 -1.19 9.49
C ILE A 103 9.41 -0.54 9.67
N TYR A 104 9.99 -0.08 8.58
CA TYR A 104 11.23 0.67 8.58
C TYR A 104 10.91 2.15 8.66
N LEU A 105 11.48 2.84 9.66
CA LEU A 105 11.34 4.29 9.80
C LEU A 105 12.61 4.95 9.31
N MET A 106 12.48 6.02 8.52
CA MET A 106 13.66 6.80 8.14
C MET A 106 14.33 7.33 9.41
N SER A 107 15.57 6.89 9.65
CA SER A 107 16.36 7.42 10.75
C SER A 107 16.68 8.88 10.44
N PHE A 108 16.14 9.82 11.22
CA PHE A 108 16.46 11.25 11.14
C PHE A 108 17.87 11.55 11.68
N GLY A 109 18.86 10.72 11.33
CA GLY A 109 20.20 10.70 11.89
C GLY A 109 20.99 12.01 11.81
N ASP A 110 20.46 13.08 11.20
CA ASP A 110 21.06 14.41 11.13
C ASP A 110 20.18 15.56 11.70
N LEU A 111 19.03 15.28 12.33
CA LEU A 111 18.25 16.34 13.01
C LEU A 111 18.62 16.38 14.50
N PRO A 112 19.40 17.38 14.98
CA PRO A 112 20.06 17.29 16.28
C PRO A 112 19.15 17.29 17.51
N ASN A 113 17.82 17.41 17.41
CA ASN A 113 16.91 17.47 18.57
C ASN A 113 15.43 17.11 18.30
N ASN A 114 15.04 16.59 17.13
CA ASN A 114 13.63 16.37 16.78
C ASN A 114 13.34 14.89 16.50
N GLY A 115 13.45 14.07 17.54
CA GLY A 115 13.05 12.68 17.45
C GLY A 115 11.57 12.54 17.09
N LEU A 116 11.28 11.55 16.25
CA LEU A 116 9.96 10.95 15.98
C LEU A 116 9.21 10.55 17.29
N PHE A 117 9.97 10.48 18.40
CA PHE A 117 9.56 10.23 19.78
C PHE A 117 10.22 11.22 20.77
N SER A 118 10.43 12.48 20.38
CA SER A 118 10.94 13.49 21.33
C SER A 118 9.90 13.70 22.42
N PRO A 119 10.20 13.42 23.70
CA PRO A 119 9.25 13.63 24.80
C PRO A 119 8.88 15.10 25.03
N ASN A 120 9.56 16.02 24.33
CA ASN A 120 9.34 17.47 24.41
C ASN A 120 8.68 18.06 23.16
N ASN A 121 8.48 17.27 22.09
CA ASN A 121 7.57 17.66 21.02
C ASN A 121 6.22 17.08 21.39
N ASP A 122 5.25 17.95 21.68
CA ASP A 122 3.87 17.60 21.95
C ASP A 122 3.24 16.89 20.73
N GLY A 123 3.53 15.59 20.57
CA GLY A 123 2.93 14.72 19.58
C GLY A 123 2.90 15.32 18.17
N ASP A 124 4.07 15.58 17.57
CA ASP A 124 4.12 16.03 16.17
C ASP A 124 3.39 15.00 15.29
N SER A 125 2.19 15.39 14.88
CA SER A 125 1.16 14.59 14.21
C SER A 125 1.70 13.79 13.01
N THR A 126 2.78 14.28 12.40
CA THR A 126 3.39 13.68 11.21
C THR A 126 3.88 12.25 11.41
N SER A 127 4.50 11.92 12.56
CA SER A 127 5.01 10.56 12.80
C SER A 127 3.90 9.55 13.07
N VAL A 128 2.87 10.01 13.77
CA VAL A 128 1.67 9.26 14.13
C VAL A 128 0.95 8.83 12.86
N HIS A 129 0.62 9.76 11.95
CA HIS A 129 -0.05 9.44 10.68
C HIS A 129 0.70 8.37 9.86
N ILE A 130 2.03 8.47 9.80
CA ILE A 130 2.87 7.51 9.09
C ILE A 130 2.76 6.11 9.71
N ILE A 131 2.81 5.96 11.04
CA ILE A 131 2.70 4.65 11.67
C ILE A 131 1.32 4.01 11.42
N ASP A 132 0.23 4.77 11.48
CA ASP A 132 -1.10 4.22 11.18
C ASP A 132 -1.20 3.75 9.73
N HIS A 133 -0.62 4.52 8.81
CA HIS A 133 -0.54 4.19 7.39
C HIS A 133 0.18 2.84 7.20
N GLU A 134 1.39 2.70 7.75
CA GLU A 134 2.17 1.45 7.63
C GLU A 134 1.51 0.26 8.34
N LEU A 135 0.79 0.49 9.44
CA LEU A 135 -0.02 -0.54 10.10
C LEU A 135 -1.17 -1.04 9.20
N GLY A 136 -1.69 -0.20 8.31
CA GLY A 136 -2.66 -0.61 7.30
C GLY A 136 -2.06 -1.59 6.29
N HIS A 137 -0.83 -1.35 5.83
CA HIS A 137 -0.10 -2.30 4.99
C HIS A 137 0.17 -3.62 5.71
N PHE A 138 0.68 -3.56 6.95
CA PHE A 138 0.90 -4.75 7.78
C PHE A 138 -0.39 -5.56 7.94
N TYR A 139 -1.51 -4.92 8.24
CA TYR A 139 -2.79 -5.61 8.40
C TYR A 139 -3.22 -6.32 7.11
N ALA A 140 -3.18 -5.62 5.97
CA ALA A 140 -3.59 -6.18 4.68
C ALA A 140 -2.73 -7.39 4.28
N ASP A 141 -1.41 -7.31 4.52
CA ASP A 141 -0.46 -8.38 4.31
C ASP A 141 -0.76 -9.62 5.15
N GLN A 142 -0.87 -9.45 6.47
CA GLN A 142 -1.14 -10.56 7.37
C GLN A 142 -2.52 -11.19 7.11
N LEU A 143 -3.52 -10.39 6.73
CA LEU A 143 -4.82 -10.90 6.30
C LEU A 143 -4.67 -11.75 5.03
N HIS A 144 -3.97 -11.26 4.01
CA HIS A 144 -3.71 -12.00 2.77
C HIS A 144 -2.96 -13.32 3.03
N GLU A 145 -1.97 -13.31 3.93
CA GLU A 145 -1.26 -14.50 4.39
C GLU A 145 -2.19 -15.49 5.10
N SER A 146 -3.07 -15.00 5.97
CA SER A 146 -4.02 -15.82 6.73
C SER A 146 -5.02 -16.56 5.81
N LEU A 147 -5.33 -15.96 4.65
CA LEU A 147 -6.14 -16.55 3.58
C LEU A 147 -5.35 -17.57 2.72
N GLY A 148 -4.06 -17.77 3.02
CA GLY A 148 -3.18 -18.70 2.32
C GLY A 148 -2.69 -18.20 0.96
N LYS A 149 -2.74 -16.88 0.71
CA LYS A 149 -2.34 -16.28 -0.56
C LYS A 149 -0.90 -15.73 -0.59
N GLY A 150 -0.21 -15.76 0.55
CA GLY A 150 1.17 -15.29 0.69
C GLY A 150 1.25 -13.79 0.93
N ASP A 151 2.43 -13.21 0.69
CA ASP A 151 2.72 -11.79 0.92
C ASP A 151 1.77 -10.87 0.13
N TRP A 152 1.54 -9.66 0.63
CA TRP A 152 0.83 -8.59 -0.06
C TRP A 152 1.47 -7.23 0.25
N PRO A 153 1.54 -6.31 -0.72
CA PRO A 153 1.16 -6.47 -2.12
C PRO A 153 2.10 -7.42 -2.88
N LEU A 154 1.53 -8.27 -3.75
CA LEU A 154 2.32 -9.10 -4.66
C LEU A 154 2.74 -8.25 -5.85
N TYR A 155 3.92 -7.64 -5.76
CA TYR A 155 4.58 -7.09 -6.94
C TYR A 155 5.28 -8.23 -7.67
N PRO A 156 4.81 -8.67 -8.86
CA PRO A 156 5.67 -9.45 -9.73
C PRO A 156 7.00 -8.71 -9.88
N ASN A 157 8.13 -9.43 -9.95
CA ASN A 157 9.49 -8.89 -9.94
C ASN A 157 9.80 -7.88 -11.07
N GLU A 158 8.82 -7.55 -11.89
CA GLU A 158 8.81 -6.47 -12.84
C GLU A 158 7.59 -5.61 -12.50
N MET A 159 7.77 -4.29 -12.31
CA MET A 159 6.68 -3.30 -12.34
C MET A 159 6.03 -3.35 -13.72
N THR A 160 5.27 -4.41 -13.98
CA THR A 160 4.48 -4.58 -15.17
C THR A 160 3.29 -3.63 -15.05
N LEU A 161 2.75 -3.21 -16.19
CA LEU A 161 1.50 -2.46 -16.29
C LEU A 161 0.30 -3.14 -15.59
N ASN A 162 0.48 -4.32 -14.98
CA ASN A 162 -0.59 -5.08 -14.32
C ASN A 162 -0.70 -4.85 -12.80
N THR A 163 0.16 -4.03 -12.19
CA THR A 163 0.08 -3.72 -10.74
C THR A 163 -0.69 -2.46 -10.32
N PRO A 164 -1.17 -1.54 -11.20
CA PRO A 164 -1.91 -0.35 -10.81
C PRO A 164 -3.02 -0.55 -9.78
N GLY A 165 -3.89 -1.54 -9.99
CA GLY A 165 -4.97 -1.85 -9.05
C GLY A 165 -4.46 -2.29 -7.69
N ILE A 166 -3.41 -3.11 -7.65
CA ILE A 166 -2.79 -3.57 -6.41
C ILE A 166 -2.21 -2.37 -5.64
N ASN A 167 -1.45 -1.50 -6.31
CA ASN A 167 -0.89 -0.30 -5.67
C ASN A 167 -2.01 0.59 -5.11
N MET A 168 -3.03 0.86 -5.93
CA MET A 168 -4.16 1.70 -5.55
C MET A 168 -4.91 1.15 -4.33
N ILE A 169 -5.14 -0.16 -4.28
CA ILE A 169 -5.77 -0.81 -3.13
C ILE A 169 -4.85 -0.81 -1.90
N SER A 170 -3.56 -1.12 -2.08
CA SER A 170 -2.58 -1.15 -1.00
C SER A 170 -2.46 0.21 -0.30
N GLU A 171 -2.20 1.28 -1.07
CA GLU A 171 -2.11 2.64 -0.54
C GLU A 171 -3.47 3.15 -0.05
N GLY A 172 -4.56 2.79 -0.73
CA GLY A 172 -5.91 3.19 -0.33
C GLY A 172 -6.31 2.64 1.05
N ILE A 173 -6.00 1.37 1.32
CA ILE A 173 -6.22 0.75 2.64
C ILE A 173 -5.34 1.44 3.69
N ALA A 174 -4.05 1.65 3.41
CA ALA A 174 -3.15 2.32 4.32
C ALA A 174 -3.60 3.75 4.67
N GLU A 175 -4.00 4.53 3.66
CA GLU A 175 -4.60 5.86 3.87
C GLU A 175 -5.92 5.79 4.63
N TRP A 176 -6.74 4.74 4.46
CA TRP A 176 -7.96 4.58 5.25
C TRP A 176 -7.69 4.36 6.73
N PHE A 177 -6.66 3.56 7.07
CA PHE A 177 -6.21 3.39 8.45
C PHE A 177 -5.79 4.74 9.04
N ASP A 178 -4.88 5.45 8.38
CA ASP A 178 -4.40 6.74 8.88
C ASP A 178 -5.54 7.77 8.99
N ARG A 179 -6.25 8.06 7.90
CA ARG A 179 -7.22 9.16 7.85
C ARG A 179 -8.40 8.94 8.78
N THR A 180 -8.87 7.71 8.94
CA THR A 180 -10.00 7.41 9.83
C THR A 180 -9.62 7.61 11.29
N ILE A 181 -8.42 7.18 11.67
CA ILE A 181 -7.92 7.33 13.05
C ILE A 181 -7.65 8.79 13.39
N ASN A 182 -7.13 9.53 12.41
CA ASN A 182 -6.68 10.90 12.57
C ASN A 182 -7.69 11.95 12.07
N CYS A 183 -8.92 11.53 11.76
CA CYS A 183 -10.02 12.39 11.32
C CYS A 183 -9.66 13.31 10.13
N ARG A 184 -8.86 12.81 9.17
CA ARG A 184 -8.47 13.57 7.98
C ARG A 184 -9.56 13.46 6.92
N GLU A 185 -9.94 14.59 6.33
CA GLU A 185 -11.02 14.66 5.34
C GLU A 185 -10.62 14.05 3.99
N ASP A 186 -11.64 13.59 3.24
CA ASP A 186 -11.50 13.21 1.85
C ASP A 186 -11.78 14.42 0.95
N ALA A 187 -10.74 14.98 0.34
CA ALA A 187 -10.87 16.08 -0.62
C ALA A 187 -10.92 15.59 -2.08
N PHE A 188 -10.72 14.30 -2.32
CA PHE A 188 -10.76 13.72 -3.66
C PHE A 188 -12.19 13.42 -4.06
N THR A 189 -12.50 13.59 -5.35
CA THR A 189 -13.83 13.37 -5.91
C THR A 189 -13.76 12.41 -7.10
N ASP A 190 -14.89 11.79 -7.45
CA ASP A 190 -14.97 10.90 -8.61
C ASP A 190 -14.52 11.58 -9.92
N THR A 191 -14.64 12.90 -10.03
CA THR A 191 -14.18 13.68 -11.21
C THR A 191 -12.66 13.88 -11.26
N ASP A 192 -11.94 13.62 -10.17
CA ASP A 192 -10.48 13.72 -10.11
C ASP A 192 -9.78 12.45 -10.64
N TYR A 193 -10.53 11.36 -10.87
CA TYR A 193 -9.96 10.17 -11.48
C TYR A 193 -9.56 10.44 -12.94
N PRO A 194 -8.31 10.12 -13.33
CA PRO A 194 -7.93 10.16 -14.73
C PRO A 194 -8.78 9.18 -15.56
N GLU A 195 -9.26 9.63 -16.71
CA GLU A 195 -10.10 8.81 -17.58
C GLU A 195 -9.27 7.70 -18.25
N GLY A 196 -9.56 6.45 -17.88
CA GLY A 196 -8.98 5.26 -18.48
C GLY A 196 -7.58 4.90 -17.97
N PHE A 197 -7.24 3.62 -18.18
CA PHE A 197 -6.05 3.00 -17.61
C PHE A 197 -4.73 3.71 -17.95
N VAL A 198 -4.52 4.10 -19.21
CA VAL A 198 -3.25 4.72 -19.65
C VAL A 198 -3.04 6.07 -18.98
N ASN A 199 -4.08 6.91 -18.92
CA ASN A 199 -3.99 8.20 -18.24
C ASN A 199 -3.78 7.99 -16.75
N TRP A 200 -4.51 7.05 -16.14
CA TRP A 200 -4.31 6.70 -14.75
C TRP A 200 -2.85 6.31 -14.48
N TYR A 201 -2.28 5.42 -15.29
CA TYR A 201 -0.90 4.96 -15.15
C TYR A 201 0.10 6.12 -15.26
N VAL A 202 -0.05 7.00 -16.25
CA VAL A 202 0.81 8.19 -16.41
C VAL A 202 0.71 9.10 -15.19
N HIS A 203 -0.50 9.40 -14.71
CA HIS A 203 -0.68 10.26 -13.53
C HIS A 203 -0.16 9.58 -12.25
N SER A 204 -0.28 8.26 -12.14
CA SER A 204 0.19 7.46 -11.00
C SER A 204 1.71 7.43 -10.86
N THR A 205 2.42 7.54 -12.00
CA THR A 205 3.89 7.47 -12.08
C THR A 205 4.54 8.84 -12.21
N ALA A 206 3.78 9.88 -12.54
CA ALA A 206 4.26 11.24 -12.60
C ALA A 206 4.62 11.75 -11.20
N VAL A 207 5.90 12.07 -11.01
CA VAL A 207 6.37 12.88 -9.88
C VAL A 207 5.99 14.32 -10.22
N TYR A 208 4.88 14.81 -9.68
CA TYR A 208 4.54 16.24 -9.79
C TYR A 208 5.38 17.05 -8.79
N ASP A 209 5.50 18.36 -9.04
CA ASP A 209 6.35 19.36 -8.37
C ASP A 209 5.95 19.58 -6.88
N GLY A 210 5.98 18.51 -6.09
CA GLY A 210 5.50 18.45 -4.70
C GLY A 210 5.34 17.04 -4.10
N GLY A 211 5.51 15.94 -4.84
CA GLY A 211 5.49 14.57 -4.27
C GLY A 211 4.75 13.52 -5.12
N ILE A 212 4.80 12.26 -4.65
CA ILE A 212 4.24 11.05 -5.29
C ILE A 212 2.75 11.25 -5.64
N SER A 213 2.28 10.56 -6.68
CA SER A 213 0.97 10.77 -7.32
C SER A 213 -0.20 10.81 -6.33
N ASN A 214 -0.82 12.00 -6.26
CA ASN A 214 -2.11 12.28 -5.62
C ASN A 214 -3.16 11.19 -5.93
N VAL A 215 -3.14 10.63 -7.14
CA VAL A 215 -4.14 9.65 -7.59
C VAL A 215 -4.03 8.31 -6.87
N ILE A 216 -2.83 7.84 -6.53
CA ILE A 216 -2.67 6.55 -5.84
C ILE A 216 -3.18 6.67 -4.40
N TYR A 217 -2.69 7.67 -3.66
CA TYR A 217 -3.03 7.85 -2.24
C TYR A 217 -4.47 8.35 -2.05
N ASN A 218 -4.79 9.52 -2.60
CA ASN A 218 -6.12 10.11 -2.41
C ASN A 218 -7.19 9.38 -3.23
N GLY A 219 -6.88 9.02 -4.48
CA GLY A 219 -7.81 8.25 -5.30
C GLY A 219 -8.01 6.82 -4.78
N GLY A 220 -6.97 6.18 -4.24
CA GLY A 220 -7.08 4.87 -3.57
C GLY A 220 -7.95 4.96 -2.32
N TYR A 221 -7.70 5.93 -1.44
CA TYR A 221 -8.53 6.17 -0.25
C TYR A 221 -10.00 6.41 -0.63
N HIS A 222 -10.25 7.31 -1.58
CA HIS A 222 -11.59 7.63 -2.07
C HIS A 222 -12.34 6.42 -2.62
N LEU A 223 -11.60 5.50 -3.25
CA LEU A 223 -12.15 4.26 -3.79
C LEU A 223 -12.57 3.30 -2.66
N VAL A 224 -11.67 3.06 -1.70
CA VAL A 224 -11.88 2.02 -0.69
C VAL A 224 -12.75 2.50 0.47
N LYS A 225 -12.73 3.79 0.82
CA LYS A 225 -13.37 4.32 2.03
C LYS A 225 -14.84 3.91 2.17
N PRO A 226 -15.73 4.06 1.16
CA PRO A 226 -17.14 3.66 1.32
C PRO A 226 -17.32 2.16 1.55
N ILE A 227 -16.41 1.33 1.02
CA ILE A 227 -16.42 -0.13 1.20
C ILE A 227 -15.96 -0.47 2.62
N LEU A 228 -14.85 0.13 3.07
CA LEU A 228 -14.24 -0.16 4.36
C LEU A 228 -15.04 0.40 5.53
N ASP A 229 -15.61 1.59 5.40
CA ASP A 229 -16.50 2.18 6.41
C ASP A 229 -17.73 1.29 6.68
N LYS A 230 -18.21 0.60 5.64
CA LYS A 230 -19.41 -0.24 5.72
C LYS A 230 -19.11 -1.69 6.11
N HIS A 231 -18.01 -2.26 5.62
CA HIS A 231 -17.72 -3.69 5.72
C HIS A 231 -16.43 -4.04 6.49
N GLY A 232 -15.65 -3.04 6.93
CA GLY A 232 -14.44 -3.23 7.74
C GLY A 232 -13.49 -4.27 7.16
N ALA A 233 -13.08 -5.24 7.99
CA ALA A 233 -12.18 -6.33 7.61
C ALA A 233 -12.67 -7.16 6.40
N ALA A 234 -13.98 -7.39 6.26
CA ALA A 234 -14.53 -8.13 5.12
C ALA A 234 -14.38 -7.35 3.80
N GLY A 235 -14.43 -6.01 3.88
CA GLY A 235 -14.11 -5.14 2.75
C GLY A 235 -12.65 -5.23 2.35
N ILE A 236 -11.73 -5.22 3.33
CA ILE A 236 -10.28 -5.37 3.09
C ILE A 236 -10.00 -6.73 2.43
N GLU A 237 -10.53 -7.82 2.98
CA GLU A 237 -10.40 -9.16 2.42
C GLU A 237 -10.85 -9.20 0.95
N TYR A 238 -11.98 -8.59 0.61
CA TYR A 238 -12.45 -8.57 -0.76
C TYR A 238 -11.50 -7.81 -1.67
N LEU A 239 -11.08 -6.61 -1.27
CA LEU A 239 -10.25 -5.72 -2.09
C LEU A 239 -8.86 -6.29 -2.36
N ILE A 240 -8.19 -6.88 -1.35
CA ILE A 240 -6.87 -7.51 -1.54
C ILE A 240 -6.95 -8.79 -2.38
N THR A 241 -8.14 -9.36 -2.55
CA THR A 241 -8.34 -10.58 -3.33
C THR A 241 -8.92 -10.33 -4.73
N HIS A 242 -9.46 -9.14 -4.97
CA HIS A 242 -10.09 -8.73 -6.23
C HIS A 242 -9.76 -7.26 -6.56
N PRO A 243 -8.48 -6.85 -6.63
CA PRO A 243 -8.15 -5.46 -6.94
C PRO A 243 -8.67 -5.07 -8.35
N PRO A 244 -8.92 -3.76 -8.61
CA PRO A 244 -9.33 -3.29 -9.93
C PRO A 244 -8.37 -3.75 -11.03
N VAL A 245 -8.92 -4.23 -12.14
CA VAL A 245 -8.14 -4.56 -13.35
C VAL A 245 -8.20 -3.43 -14.37
N SER A 246 -7.43 -3.50 -15.46
CA SER A 246 -7.32 -2.41 -16.44
C SER A 246 -8.65 -1.86 -16.94
N ASP A 247 -9.65 -2.71 -17.16
CA ASP A 247 -10.98 -2.30 -17.64
C ASP A 247 -11.73 -1.45 -16.60
N ASP A 248 -11.53 -1.73 -15.30
CA ASP A 248 -12.18 -1.00 -14.21
C ASP A 248 -11.71 0.46 -14.10
N PHE A 249 -10.52 0.79 -14.60
CA PHE A 249 -9.99 2.17 -14.58
C PHE A 249 -10.73 3.13 -15.52
N SER A 250 -11.64 2.63 -16.36
CA SER A 250 -12.57 3.47 -17.11
C SER A 250 -13.76 3.94 -16.26
N ASP A 251 -14.06 3.24 -15.16
CA ASP A 251 -15.20 3.51 -14.27
C ASP A 251 -14.94 2.96 -12.86
N LEU A 252 -14.00 3.60 -12.14
CA LEU A 252 -13.69 3.25 -10.75
C LEU A 252 -14.90 3.42 -9.79
N PRO A 253 -15.76 4.46 -9.94
CA PRO A 253 -17.00 4.55 -9.17
C PRO A 253 -17.94 3.35 -9.42
N GLY A 254 -18.03 2.87 -10.67
CA GLY A 254 -18.75 1.65 -11.02
C GLY A 254 -18.15 0.40 -10.39
N TYR A 255 -16.82 0.25 -10.39
CA TYR A 255 -16.15 -0.82 -9.65
C TYR A 255 -16.53 -0.80 -8.16
N ARG A 256 -16.45 0.37 -7.51
CA ARG A 256 -16.82 0.55 -6.09
C ARG A 256 -18.25 0.09 -5.81
N THR A 257 -19.18 0.44 -6.68
CA THR A 257 -20.59 0.05 -6.59
C THR A 257 -20.75 -1.46 -6.67
N LYS A 258 -20.10 -2.12 -7.65
CA LYS A 258 -20.13 -3.59 -7.79
C LYS A 258 -19.60 -4.29 -6.55
N VAL A 259 -18.51 -3.79 -5.95
CA VAL A 259 -17.96 -4.39 -4.72
C VAL A 259 -18.95 -4.31 -3.57
N LEU A 260 -19.59 -3.15 -3.37
CA LEU A 260 -20.61 -2.97 -2.35
C LEU A 260 -21.79 -3.94 -2.55
N GLU A 261 -22.30 -4.06 -3.77
CA GLU A 261 -23.39 -4.99 -4.09
C GLU A 261 -23.02 -6.45 -3.77
N VAL A 262 -21.80 -6.86 -4.12
CA VAL A 262 -21.31 -8.22 -3.83
C VAL A 262 -21.17 -8.48 -2.33
N LEU A 263 -20.73 -7.49 -1.56
CA LEU A 263 -20.58 -7.62 -0.11
C LEU A 263 -21.93 -7.55 0.64
N GLU A 264 -22.91 -6.83 0.11
CA GLU A 264 -24.27 -6.74 0.66
C GLU A 264 -25.11 -8.00 0.41
N ALA A 265 -24.79 -8.76 -0.63
CA ALA A 265 -25.48 -9.99 -0.97
C ALA A 265 -25.06 -11.21 -0.12
N LYS A 266 -24.04 -11.08 0.74
CA LYS A 266 -23.52 -12.13 1.62
C LYS A 266 -24.17 -12.11 3.00
#